data_AF-A0A090MYW4-F1
#
_entry.id   AF-A0A090MYW4-F1
#
_cell.length_a   1.000
_cell.length_b   1.000
_cell.length_c   1.000
_cell.angle_alpha   90.00
_cell.angle_beta   90.00
_cell.angle_gamma   90.00
#
_symmetry.space_group_name_H-M   'P 1'
#
loop_
_entity.id
_entity.type
_entity.pdbx_description
1 polymer ?
#
loop_
_entity_poly.entity_id
_entity_poly.type
_entity_poly.pdbx_seq_one_letter_code
_entity_poly.pdbx_strand_id
1 'polypeptide(L)'
;MGIAELLKIVEKAKEKNINLIKFKGETLAVDASCFIYKGLYSQSADDLMGKKSTKCLDYILKTVKIIVNAGIHAVFVFDGQMLPSKKVTNDKRIADREERRKEAIALLKMGNKEEALKKFRGSYSISKECQAECIEVLSGIKGVDVIVAPYEADAELTFLVNSGLAYAAITLDSDLLAFGCMRVIYNLNVDSAMCEVIQFPNIRSCFSQRLQSSFNSELLRYMCILRGCDYFGGLKGMAFKNAEKFFSIISDRNPKTFIRHIKSVTKINVPNIEIFVNEFIRANNTFLYQIIFDPRDGCQKPLNPYPEDLIKEFGSQNSIVDSLESDSFFWYAGKIYPPDIARLLAVGNQFEEILKNNIRFKIPQNVSFKSIWKYLTGGRSPLRIKREPSTCSLSQSLPRKRRNSSNIAEESEIISSKRCLMSNTQVFGQDDSSKENNKLTNSEGNTIYDKQQHLKIELISQNKQKSPLNELQRVNSNSKVRKIIIRESKYFKSTSENVETKLFKEDVSSSILYNRITAKPNFTRSQERR
;
A
#
# COMPACT_ATOMS: atom_id res chain seq x y z
N MET A 1 -8.57 -11.11 0.29
CA MET A 1 -7.82 -10.57 -0.87
C MET A 1 -6.33 -10.69 -0.53
N GLY A 2 -5.42 -10.32 -1.45
CA GLY A 2 -3.98 -10.42 -1.19
C GLY A 2 -3.32 -11.79 -1.43
N ILE A 3 -2.18 -12.00 -0.74
CA ILE A 3 -1.31 -13.18 -0.84
C ILE A 3 -2.07 -14.47 -0.49
N ALA A 4 -2.14 -15.35 -1.47
CA ALA A 4 -2.88 -16.60 -1.38
C ALA A 4 -2.45 -17.45 -0.17
N GLU A 5 -3.41 -17.86 0.64
CA GLU A 5 -3.26 -18.76 1.80
C GLU A 5 -2.52 -18.18 3.02
N LEU A 6 -2.05 -16.93 2.98
CA LEU A 6 -1.29 -16.33 4.07
C LEU A 6 -2.06 -16.38 5.41
N LEU A 7 -3.34 -15.98 5.40
CA LEU A 7 -4.18 -16.01 6.62
C LEU A 7 -4.39 -17.41 7.19
N LYS A 8 -4.31 -18.47 6.37
CA LYS A 8 -4.37 -19.86 6.85
C LYS A 8 -3.06 -20.28 7.52
N ILE A 9 -1.92 -19.78 7.03
CA ILE A 9 -0.61 -20.06 7.61
C ILE A 9 -0.48 -19.38 8.98
N VAL A 10 -0.95 -18.14 9.10
CA VAL A 10 -0.87 -17.37 10.36
C VAL A 10 -2.06 -17.61 11.31
N GLU A 11 -2.85 -18.66 11.08
CA GLU A 11 -4.09 -18.92 11.81
C GLU A 11 -3.88 -19.05 13.33
N LYS A 12 -2.77 -19.66 13.76
CA LYS A 12 -2.43 -19.81 15.19
C LYS A 12 -2.15 -18.47 15.90
N ALA A 13 -1.79 -17.43 15.15
CA ALA A 13 -1.54 -16.10 15.70
C ALA A 13 -2.81 -15.26 15.84
N LYS A 14 -3.96 -15.75 15.36
CA LYS A 14 -5.24 -15.03 15.43
C LYS A 14 -5.87 -15.18 16.81
N GLU A 15 -6.07 -14.05 17.48
CA GLU A 15 -7.05 -13.92 18.55
C GLU A 15 -8.43 -13.79 17.91
N LYS A 16 -9.33 -14.75 18.15
CA LYS A 16 -10.68 -14.78 17.55
C LYS A 16 -11.74 -14.28 18.52
N ASN A 17 -12.91 -13.94 17.96
CA ASN A 17 -14.10 -13.54 18.72
C ASN A 17 -13.85 -12.34 19.64
N ILE A 18 -13.07 -11.37 19.17
CA ILE A 18 -12.81 -10.14 19.89
C ILE A 18 -13.93 -9.15 19.59
N ASN A 19 -14.61 -8.66 20.62
CA ASN A 19 -15.57 -7.58 20.44
C ASN A 19 -14.84 -6.25 20.25
N LEU A 20 -15.32 -5.45 19.30
CA LEU A 20 -14.74 -4.15 18.94
C LEU A 20 -14.65 -3.19 20.14
N ILE A 21 -15.53 -3.32 21.14
CA ILE A 21 -15.49 -2.49 22.36
C ILE A 21 -14.18 -2.62 23.16
N LYS A 22 -13.41 -3.69 22.95
CA LYS A 22 -12.06 -3.87 23.54
C LYS A 22 -11.12 -2.72 23.18
N PHE A 23 -11.35 -2.05 22.05
CA PHE A 23 -10.53 -0.95 21.55
C PHE A 23 -11.09 0.44 21.91
N LYS A 24 -12.08 0.53 22.81
CA LYS A 24 -12.66 1.80 23.22
C LYS A 24 -11.58 2.80 23.63
N GLY A 25 -11.65 4.01 23.08
CA GLY A 25 -10.70 5.08 23.33
C GLY A 25 -9.55 5.14 22.33
N GLU A 26 -9.27 4.05 21.61
CA GLU A 26 -8.21 3.99 20.59
C GLU A 26 -8.59 4.67 19.28
N THR A 27 -7.60 4.86 18.43
CA THR A 27 -7.77 5.21 17.01
C THR A 27 -7.55 3.97 16.14
N LEU A 28 -8.50 3.61 15.28
CA LEU A 28 -8.36 2.50 14.34
C LEU A 28 -8.33 3.03 12.90
N ALA A 29 -7.34 2.59 12.12
CA ALA A 29 -7.28 2.86 10.70
C ALA A 29 -8.12 1.80 9.96
N VAL A 30 -8.89 2.19 8.95
CA VAL A 30 -9.87 1.32 8.28
C VAL A 30 -9.60 1.34 6.79
N ASP A 31 -9.36 0.17 6.21
CA ASP A 31 -9.32 -0.04 4.77
C ASP A 31 -10.73 0.18 4.20
N ALA A 32 -10.97 1.33 3.57
CA ALA A 32 -12.28 1.70 3.06
C ALA A 32 -12.72 0.77 1.91
N SER A 33 -11.79 0.40 1.02
CA SER A 33 -12.06 -0.40 -0.17
C SER A 33 -12.71 -1.74 0.19
N CYS A 34 -12.25 -2.40 1.26
CA CYS A 34 -12.84 -3.64 1.76
C CYS A 34 -14.34 -3.54 2.08
N PHE A 35 -14.78 -2.45 2.69
CA PHE A 35 -16.19 -2.26 3.06
C PHE A 35 -17.02 -1.74 1.88
N ILE A 36 -16.44 -0.92 1.01
CA ILE A 36 -17.11 -0.46 -0.21
C ILE A 36 -17.43 -1.65 -1.11
N TYR A 37 -16.48 -2.57 -1.30
CA TYR A 37 -16.72 -3.79 -2.08
C TYR A 37 -17.84 -4.66 -1.50
N LYS A 38 -17.92 -4.81 -0.18
CA LYS A 38 -19.05 -5.53 0.48
C LYS A 38 -20.38 -4.81 0.23
N GLY A 39 -20.39 -3.49 0.31
CA GLY A 39 -21.54 -2.66 -0.04
C GLY A 39 -21.99 -2.86 -1.49
N LEU A 40 -21.07 -2.73 -2.45
CA LEU A 40 -21.33 -2.95 -3.88
C LEU A 40 -21.83 -4.36 -4.18
N TYR A 41 -21.30 -5.37 -3.47
CA TYR A 41 -21.78 -6.74 -3.61
C TYR A 41 -23.27 -6.86 -3.24
N SER A 42 -23.74 -6.18 -2.19
CA SER A 42 -25.16 -6.14 -1.82
C SER A 42 -26.04 -5.36 -2.82
N GLN A 43 -25.44 -4.39 -3.52
CA GLN A 43 -26.07 -3.56 -4.54
C GLN A 43 -26.18 -4.26 -5.92
N SER A 44 -25.37 -5.30 -6.15
CA SER A 44 -25.27 -6.08 -7.41
C SER A 44 -26.56 -6.38 -8.16
N ALA A 45 -27.61 -6.76 -7.46
CA ALA A 45 -28.88 -7.11 -8.08
C ALA A 45 -29.61 -5.87 -8.64
N ASP A 46 -29.56 -4.75 -7.92
CA ASP A 46 -30.21 -3.51 -8.32
C ASP A 46 -29.52 -2.93 -9.55
N ASP A 47 -28.19 -2.88 -9.53
CA ASP A 47 -27.37 -2.35 -10.63
C ASP A 47 -27.54 -3.20 -11.91
N LEU A 48 -27.59 -4.53 -11.79
CA LEU A 48 -27.84 -5.42 -12.93
C LEU A 48 -29.21 -5.15 -13.56
N MET A 49 -30.19 -4.72 -12.76
CA MET A 49 -31.53 -4.32 -13.20
C MET A 49 -31.62 -2.85 -13.63
N GLY A 50 -30.52 -2.08 -13.57
CA GLY A 50 -30.51 -0.64 -13.88
C GLY A 50 -31.23 0.22 -12.84
N LYS A 51 -31.45 -0.29 -11.61
CA LYS A 51 -32.07 0.45 -10.52
C LYS A 51 -31.01 1.23 -9.74
N LYS A 52 -31.32 2.48 -9.40
CA LYS A 52 -30.51 3.25 -8.45
C LYS A 52 -30.59 2.60 -7.06
N SER A 53 -29.47 2.54 -6.36
CA SER A 53 -29.37 1.90 -5.05
C SER A 53 -28.38 2.65 -4.16
N THR A 54 -28.66 2.68 -2.86
CA THR A 54 -27.83 3.32 -1.82
C THR A 54 -27.12 2.30 -0.95
N LYS A 55 -27.33 1.00 -1.20
CA LYS A 55 -26.88 -0.10 -0.32
C LYS A 55 -25.38 -0.04 -0.02
N CYS A 56 -24.57 0.42 -0.97
CA CYS A 56 -23.14 0.63 -0.73
C CYS A 56 -22.88 1.67 0.36
N LEU A 57 -23.52 2.84 0.27
CA LEU A 57 -23.41 3.90 1.27
C LEU A 57 -24.00 3.48 2.61
N ASP A 58 -25.14 2.78 2.60
CA ASP A 58 -25.78 2.27 3.80
C ASP A 58 -24.84 1.31 4.57
N TYR A 59 -24.11 0.46 3.84
CA TYR A 59 -23.13 -0.45 4.44
C TYR A 59 -21.93 0.29 5.05
N ILE A 60 -21.41 1.32 4.38
CA ILE A 60 -20.32 2.17 4.89
C ILE A 60 -20.77 2.93 6.15
N LEU A 61 -21.96 3.52 6.12
CA LEU A 61 -22.57 4.21 7.26
C LEU A 61 -22.79 3.29 8.46
N LYS A 62 -23.24 2.05 8.21
CA LYS A 62 -23.38 1.05 9.26
C LYS A 62 -22.02 0.68 9.87
N THR A 63 -20.99 0.52 9.04
CA THR A 63 -19.62 0.19 9.47
C THR A 63 -19.05 1.28 10.37
N VAL A 64 -19.13 2.55 9.95
CA VAL A 64 -18.61 3.66 10.77
C VAL A 64 -19.41 3.84 12.07
N LYS A 65 -20.72 3.63 12.03
CA LYS A 65 -21.60 3.71 13.21
C LYS A 65 -21.18 2.73 14.29
N ILE A 66 -20.88 1.47 13.96
CA ILE A 66 -20.45 0.49 14.98
C ILE A 66 -19.09 0.83 15.59
N ILE A 67 -18.17 1.41 14.80
CA ILE A 67 -16.84 1.81 15.28
C ILE A 67 -16.97 3.00 16.23
N VAL A 68 -17.66 4.06 15.80
CA VAL A 68 -17.84 5.29 16.59
C VAL A 68 -18.65 5.01 17.86
N ASN A 69 -19.70 4.18 17.78
CA ASN A 69 -20.50 3.80 18.96
C ASN A 69 -19.71 2.98 19.99
N ALA A 70 -18.68 2.24 19.57
CA ALA A 70 -17.74 1.58 20.47
C ALA A 70 -16.79 2.56 21.18
N GLY A 71 -16.88 3.87 20.90
CA GLY A 71 -16.03 4.91 21.46
C GLY A 71 -14.64 4.98 20.82
N ILE A 72 -14.54 4.56 19.55
CA ILE A 72 -13.29 4.50 18.78
C ILE A 72 -13.26 5.66 17.78
N HIS A 73 -12.09 6.28 17.63
CA HIS A 73 -11.86 7.24 16.55
C HIS A 73 -11.44 6.48 15.28
N ALA A 74 -12.14 6.71 14.17
CA ALA A 74 -11.89 5.97 12.93
C ALA A 74 -11.09 6.83 11.93
N VAL A 75 -10.12 6.22 11.25
CA VAL A 75 -9.41 6.83 10.12
C VAL A 75 -9.64 5.97 8.89
N PHE A 76 -10.55 6.38 8.01
CA PHE A 76 -10.81 5.66 6.75
C PHE A 76 -9.76 6.00 5.72
N VAL A 77 -9.03 4.98 5.27
CA VAL A 77 -7.98 5.06 4.26
C VAL A 77 -8.51 4.55 2.93
N PHE A 78 -8.41 5.37 1.90
CA PHE A 78 -8.83 5.04 0.53
C PHE A 78 -7.61 4.86 -0.37
N ASP A 79 -7.72 3.96 -1.35
CA ASP A 79 -6.74 3.88 -2.44
C ASP A 79 -6.75 5.17 -3.28
N GLY A 80 -5.56 5.60 -3.67
CA GLY A 80 -5.34 6.72 -4.57
C GLY A 80 -5.01 6.27 -5.99
N GLN A 81 -3.82 6.63 -6.46
CA GLN A 81 -3.41 6.39 -7.84
C GLN A 81 -3.00 4.92 -8.08
N MET A 82 -3.04 4.50 -9.34
CA MET A 82 -2.55 3.18 -9.73
C MET A 82 -1.02 3.13 -9.55
N LEU A 83 -0.56 2.14 -8.78
CA LEU A 83 0.87 1.90 -8.60
C LEU A 83 1.49 1.26 -9.86
N PRO A 84 2.62 1.75 -10.40
CA PRO A 84 3.23 1.16 -11.58
C PRO A 84 3.70 -0.29 -11.35
N SER A 85 4.25 -0.61 -10.17
CA SER A 85 4.67 -1.98 -9.84
C SER A 85 3.51 -3.00 -9.81
N LYS A 86 2.26 -2.54 -9.73
CA LYS A 86 1.04 -3.37 -9.73
C LYS A 86 0.30 -3.33 -11.07
N LYS A 87 0.83 -2.63 -12.08
CA LYS A 87 0.17 -2.38 -13.37
C LYS A 87 -0.31 -3.67 -14.04
N VAL A 88 0.56 -4.67 -14.16
CA VAL A 88 0.23 -5.96 -14.81
C VAL A 88 -0.97 -6.64 -14.14
N THR A 89 -0.97 -6.70 -12.81
CA THR A 89 -2.06 -7.28 -12.03
C THR A 89 -3.36 -6.49 -12.18
N ASN A 90 -3.27 -5.15 -12.18
CA ASN A 90 -4.43 -4.30 -12.34
C ASN A 90 -5.02 -4.38 -13.76
N ASP A 91 -4.19 -4.36 -14.80
CA ASP A 91 -4.63 -4.48 -16.19
C ASP A 91 -5.37 -5.80 -16.42
N LYS A 92 -4.82 -6.91 -15.88
CA LYS A 92 -5.51 -8.22 -15.91
C LYS A 92 -6.84 -8.18 -15.17
N ARG A 93 -6.90 -7.59 -13.97
CA ARG A 93 -8.15 -7.45 -13.20
C ARG A 93 -9.19 -6.61 -13.95
N ILE A 94 -8.77 -5.58 -14.69
CA ILE A 94 -9.66 -4.75 -15.51
C ILE A 94 -10.23 -5.59 -16.66
N ALA A 95 -9.38 -6.27 -17.42
CA ALA A 95 -9.79 -7.13 -18.53
C ALA A 95 -10.77 -8.24 -18.08
N ASP A 96 -10.42 -8.97 -17.00
CA ASP A 96 -11.26 -10.04 -16.45
C ASP A 96 -12.65 -9.53 -16.01
N ARG A 97 -12.71 -8.30 -15.46
CA ARG A 97 -13.98 -7.68 -15.03
C ARG A 97 -14.83 -7.27 -16.22
N GLU A 98 -14.22 -6.70 -17.26
CA GLU A 98 -14.92 -6.34 -18.49
C GLU A 98 -15.52 -7.56 -19.18
N GLU A 99 -14.76 -8.66 -19.28
CA GLU A 99 -15.23 -9.92 -19.82
C GLU A 99 -16.41 -10.47 -19.00
N ARG A 100 -16.28 -10.57 -17.67
CA ARG A 100 -17.37 -11.01 -16.79
C ARG A 100 -18.61 -10.13 -16.90
N ARG A 101 -18.45 -8.82 -17.13
CA ARG A 101 -19.58 -7.91 -17.35
C ARG A 101 -20.30 -8.20 -18.66
N LYS A 102 -19.56 -8.45 -19.75
CA LYS A 102 -20.12 -8.84 -21.05
C LYS A 102 -20.89 -10.16 -20.94
N GLU A 103 -20.29 -11.17 -20.30
CA GLU A 103 -20.93 -12.46 -20.05
C GLU A 103 -22.21 -12.31 -19.22
N ALA A 104 -22.18 -11.51 -18.14
CA ALA A 104 -23.35 -11.28 -17.31
C ALA A 104 -24.52 -10.66 -18.10
N ILE A 105 -24.23 -9.69 -18.97
CA ILE A 105 -25.25 -9.06 -19.82
C ILE A 105 -25.80 -10.05 -20.85
N ALA A 106 -24.96 -10.90 -21.43
CA ALA A 106 -25.39 -11.93 -22.37
C ALA A 106 -26.32 -12.96 -21.69
N LEU A 107 -25.94 -13.46 -20.52
CA LEU A 107 -26.75 -14.38 -19.71
C LEU A 107 -28.09 -13.75 -19.31
N LEU A 108 -28.09 -12.46 -18.95
CA LEU A 108 -29.31 -11.74 -18.62
C LEU A 108 -30.27 -11.67 -19.82
N LYS A 109 -29.75 -11.41 -21.02
CA LYS A 109 -30.54 -11.41 -22.27
C LYS A 109 -31.11 -12.79 -22.62
N MET A 110 -30.41 -13.86 -22.25
CA MET A 110 -30.87 -15.24 -22.40
C MET A 110 -31.88 -15.67 -21.31
N GLY A 111 -32.21 -14.79 -20.37
CA GLY A 111 -33.15 -15.07 -19.28
C GLY A 111 -32.53 -15.79 -18.07
N ASN A 112 -31.23 -16.10 -18.10
CA ASN A 112 -30.53 -16.76 -17.01
C ASN A 112 -30.05 -15.75 -15.96
N LYS A 113 -30.97 -15.30 -15.12
CA LYS A 113 -30.75 -14.20 -14.16
C LYS A 113 -29.77 -14.56 -13.04
N GLU A 114 -29.78 -15.79 -12.55
CA GLU A 114 -28.94 -16.19 -11.42
C GLU A 114 -27.45 -16.25 -11.80
N GLU A 115 -27.13 -16.87 -12.94
CA GLU A 115 -25.76 -16.91 -13.43
C GLU A 115 -25.29 -15.53 -13.89
N ALA A 116 -26.17 -14.72 -14.49
CA ALA A 116 -25.89 -13.33 -14.82
C ALA A 116 -25.48 -12.55 -13.57
N LEU A 117 -26.23 -12.67 -12.47
CA LEU A 117 -25.92 -12.00 -11.21
C LEU A 117 -24.58 -12.46 -10.63
N LYS A 118 -24.29 -13.77 -10.68
CA LYS A 118 -23.02 -14.34 -10.22
C LYS A 118 -21.83 -13.76 -11.00
N LYS A 119 -21.92 -13.70 -12.33
CA LYS A 119 -20.89 -13.09 -13.20
C LYS A 119 -20.77 -11.59 -12.98
N PHE A 120 -21.90 -10.90 -12.84
CA PHE A 120 -21.96 -9.45 -12.61
C PHE A 120 -21.27 -9.05 -11.30
N ARG A 121 -21.52 -9.78 -10.21
CA ARG A 121 -20.84 -9.57 -8.92
C ARG A 121 -19.31 -9.61 -9.05
N GLY A 122 -18.80 -10.51 -9.90
CA GLY A 122 -17.38 -10.63 -10.20
C GLY A 122 -16.81 -9.52 -11.08
N SER A 123 -17.65 -8.63 -11.64
CA SER A 123 -17.23 -7.53 -12.52
C SER A 123 -17.05 -6.19 -11.80
N TYR A 124 -17.41 -6.10 -10.51
CA TYR A 124 -17.37 -4.83 -9.79
C TYR A 124 -15.97 -4.23 -9.70
N SER A 125 -15.93 -2.92 -9.90
CA SER A 125 -14.84 -2.03 -9.54
C SER A 125 -15.42 -0.85 -8.76
N ILE A 126 -14.63 -0.26 -7.87
CA ILE A 126 -15.02 0.96 -7.15
C ILE A 126 -14.81 2.11 -8.14
N SER A 127 -15.90 2.79 -8.52
CA SER A 127 -15.80 3.97 -9.38
C SER A 127 -15.31 5.20 -8.59
N LYS A 128 -14.75 6.19 -9.29
CA LYS A 128 -14.32 7.45 -8.66
C LYS A 128 -15.49 8.19 -8.01
N GLU A 129 -16.68 8.08 -8.60
CA GLU A 129 -17.92 8.69 -8.08
C GLU A 129 -18.35 8.02 -6.78
N CYS A 130 -18.38 6.68 -6.75
CA CYS A 130 -18.70 5.92 -5.54
C CYS A 130 -17.72 6.22 -4.41
N GLN A 131 -16.42 6.29 -4.73
CA GLN A 131 -15.38 6.69 -3.78
C GLN A 131 -15.64 8.10 -3.24
N ALA A 132 -15.89 9.08 -4.12
CA ALA A 132 -16.13 10.46 -3.73
C ALA A 132 -17.39 10.62 -2.85
N GLU A 133 -18.47 9.89 -3.14
CA GLU A 133 -19.68 9.86 -2.32
C GLU A 133 -19.40 9.28 -0.92
N CYS A 134 -18.63 8.19 -0.83
CA CYS A 134 -18.23 7.61 0.45
C CYS A 134 -17.37 8.60 1.26
N ILE A 135 -16.40 9.26 0.62
CA ILE A 135 -15.56 10.29 1.25
C ILE A 135 -16.45 11.43 1.76
N GLU A 136 -17.34 11.98 0.93
CA GLU A 136 -18.25 13.08 1.29
C GLU A 136 -19.07 12.75 2.55
N VAL A 137 -19.68 11.55 2.58
CA VAL A 137 -20.51 11.11 3.71
C VAL A 137 -19.69 10.88 4.98
N LEU A 138 -18.55 10.18 4.89
CA LEU A 138 -17.72 9.88 6.07
C LEU A 138 -17.12 11.12 6.70
N SER A 139 -16.75 12.11 5.89
CA SER A 139 -16.11 13.35 6.35
C SER A 139 -17.04 14.22 7.20
N GLY A 140 -18.36 14.05 7.07
CA GLY A 140 -19.35 14.75 7.89
C GLY A 140 -19.57 14.14 9.27
N ILE A 141 -18.93 13.02 9.60
CA ILE A 141 -19.20 12.24 10.82
C ILE A 141 -18.17 12.57 11.91
N LYS A 142 -18.66 12.94 13.09
CA LYS A 142 -17.81 13.19 14.26
C LYS A 142 -17.07 11.91 14.70
N GLY A 143 -15.78 12.04 14.99
CA GLY A 143 -14.93 10.91 15.37
C GLY A 143 -14.40 10.10 14.19
N VAL A 144 -14.50 10.66 12.97
CA VAL A 144 -14.04 10.04 11.73
C VAL A 144 -13.12 11.01 11.02
N ASP A 145 -11.95 10.52 10.62
CA ASP A 145 -11.11 11.15 9.61
C ASP A 145 -11.14 10.30 8.34
N VAL A 146 -10.94 10.94 7.20
CA VAL A 146 -10.70 10.28 5.92
C VAL A 146 -9.36 10.74 5.37
N ILE A 147 -8.59 9.81 4.82
CA ILE A 147 -7.36 10.07 4.08
C ILE A 147 -7.35 9.21 2.80
N VAL A 148 -6.90 9.79 1.70
CA VAL A 148 -6.61 9.06 0.46
C VAL A 148 -5.12 8.83 0.36
N ALA A 149 -4.70 7.57 0.33
CA ALA A 149 -3.30 7.20 0.15
C ALA A 149 -2.78 7.72 -1.20
N PRO A 150 -1.48 8.03 -1.35
CA PRO A 150 -0.93 8.41 -2.66
C PRO A 150 -1.14 7.31 -3.71
N TYR A 151 -0.97 6.05 -3.29
CA TYR A 151 -1.13 4.86 -4.11
C TYR A 151 -2.05 3.86 -3.40
N GLU A 152 -1.51 2.82 -2.80
CA GLU A 152 -2.31 1.78 -2.15
C GLU A 152 -2.58 2.10 -0.68
N ALA A 153 -3.80 1.81 -0.23
CA ALA A 153 -4.18 1.95 1.17
C ALA A 153 -3.33 1.05 2.08
N ASP A 154 -2.84 -0.09 1.59
CA ASP A 154 -2.07 -1.06 2.39
C ASP A 154 -0.81 -0.47 3.03
N ALA A 155 -0.02 0.31 2.27
CA ALA A 155 1.16 0.99 2.79
C ALA A 155 0.79 2.11 3.76
N GLU A 156 -0.24 2.90 3.43
CA GLU A 156 -0.71 4.01 4.29
C GLU A 156 -1.24 3.48 5.63
N LEU A 157 -2.04 2.42 5.63
CA LEU A 157 -2.52 1.71 6.83
C LEU A 157 -1.34 1.20 7.68
N THR A 158 -0.35 0.57 7.03
CA THR A 158 0.85 0.08 7.71
C THR A 158 1.63 1.23 8.35
N PHE A 159 1.79 2.34 7.63
CA PHE A 159 2.45 3.54 8.13
C PHE A 159 1.74 4.12 9.36
N LEU A 160 0.41 4.31 9.29
CA LEU A 160 -0.38 4.85 10.39
C LEU A 160 -0.26 3.99 11.67
N VAL A 161 -0.28 2.67 11.53
CA VAL A 161 -0.14 1.74 12.67
C VAL A 161 1.28 1.73 13.21
N ASN A 162 2.28 1.58 12.36
CA ASN A 162 3.67 1.44 12.78
C ASN A 162 4.26 2.76 13.32
N SER A 163 3.72 3.91 12.91
CA SER A 163 4.10 5.23 13.44
C SER A 163 3.34 5.64 14.71
N GLY A 164 2.37 4.84 15.16
CA GLY A 164 1.55 5.11 16.35
C GLY A 164 0.46 6.15 16.15
N LEU A 165 0.14 6.53 14.90
CA LEU A 165 -1.00 7.40 14.57
C LEU A 165 -2.33 6.64 14.69
N ALA A 166 -2.31 5.32 14.51
CA ALA A 166 -3.41 4.41 14.79
C ALA A 166 -2.94 3.20 15.62
N TYR A 167 -3.83 2.64 16.41
CA TYR A 167 -3.55 1.45 17.21
C TYR A 167 -3.50 0.19 16.35
N ALA A 168 -4.46 -0.01 15.44
CA ALA A 168 -4.51 -1.15 14.52
C ALA A 168 -5.22 -0.79 13.22
N ALA A 169 -4.97 -1.58 12.17
CA ALA A 169 -5.64 -1.46 10.87
C ALA A 169 -6.75 -2.50 10.72
N ILE A 170 -7.94 -2.10 10.31
CA ILE A 170 -9.07 -2.99 9.98
C ILE A 170 -9.05 -3.24 8.48
N THR A 171 -8.94 -4.50 8.06
CA THR A 171 -8.94 -4.88 6.63
C THR A 171 -9.43 -6.32 6.45
N LEU A 172 -9.65 -6.72 5.19
CA LEU A 172 -9.83 -8.11 4.75
C LEU A 172 -8.65 -8.59 3.87
N ASP A 173 -7.64 -7.75 3.68
CA ASP A 173 -6.46 -8.04 2.89
C ASP A 173 -5.29 -8.53 3.75
N SER A 174 -4.71 -9.66 3.35
CA SER A 174 -3.58 -10.25 4.04
C SER A 174 -2.26 -9.50 3.79
N ASP A 175 -2.22 -8.63 2.78
CA ASP A 175 -0.99 -7.98 2.32
C ASP A 175 -0.36 -7.08 3.38
N LEU A 176 -1.16 -6.49 4.28
CA LEU A 176 -0.66 -5.70 5.42
C LEU A 176 0.36 -6.46 6.28
N LEU A 177 0.27 -7.79 6.37
CA LEU A 177 1.26 -8.59 7.10
C LEU A 177 2.60 -8.63 6.36
N ALA A 178 2.60 -8.67 5.02
CA ALA A 178 3.82 -8.61 4.21
C ALA A 178 4.45 -7.21 4.20
N PHE A 179 3.63 -6.16 4.32
CA PHE A 179 4.09 -4.79 4.62
C PHE A 179 4.68 -4.65 6.03
N GLY A 180 4.41 -5.59 6.94
CA GLY A 180 4.91 -5.57 8.31
C GLY A 180 4.06 -4.72 9.25
N CYS A 181 2.76 -4.61 9.01
CA CYS A 181 1.83 -3.93 9.91
C CYS A 181 1.78 -4.64 11.28
N MET A 182 2.01 -3.88 12.35
CA MET A 182 2.18 -4.44 13.70
C MET A 182 0.90 -5.05 14.29
N ARG A 183 -0.26 -4.45 14.00
CA ARG A 183 -1.56 -4.89 14.54
C ARG A 183 -2.62 -4.78 13.46
N VAL A 184 -3.22 -5.92 13.11
CA VAL A 184 -4.26 -5.99 12.07
C VAL A 184 -5.50 -6.65 12.64
N ILE A 185 -6.65 -6.02 12.39
CA ILE A 185 -7.98 -6.50 12.72
C ILE A 185 -8.62 -7.02 11.44
N TYR A 186 -8.88 -8.32 11.42
CA TYR A 186 -9.52 -9.01 10.31
C TYR A 186 -10.99 -9.29 10.60
N ASN A 187 -11.75 -9.51 9.52
CA ASN A 187 -13.10 -10.08 9.59
C ASN A 187 -14.06 -9.34 10.53
N LEU A 188 -13.97 -8.00 10.61
CA LEU A 188 -14.95 -7.20 11.34
C LEU A 188 -16.36 -7.47 10.80
N ASN A 189 -17.18 -8.07 11.64
CA ASN A 189 -18.59 -8.30 11.40
C ASN A 189 -19.37 -7.05 11.84
N VAL A 190 -20.06 -6.42 10.89
CA VAL A 190 -20.76 -5.16 11.12
C VAL A 190 -22.05 -5.34 11.94
N ASP A 191 -22.60 -6.56 12.00
CA ASP A 191 -23.81 -6.88 12.78
C ASP A 191 -23.48 -7.20 14.24
N SER A 192 -22.45 -8.02 14.47
CA SER A 192 -22.09 -8.47 15.83
C SER A 192 -20.98 -7.67 16.50
N ALA A 193 -20.32 -6.77 15.77
CA ALA A 193 -19.11 -6.06 16.19
C ALA A 193 -17.97 -7.00 16.64
N MET A 194 -17.96 -8.25 16.17
CA MET A 194 -16.91 -9.22 16.44
C MET A 194 -15.85 -9.18 15.34
N CYS A 195 -14.60 -9.42 15.71
CA CYS A 195 -13.45 -9.41 14.81
C CYS A 195 -12.37 -10.41 15.24
N GLU A 196 -11.37 -10.55 14.39
CA GLU A 196 -10.16 -11.33 14.63
C GLU A 196 -8.96 -10.39 14.68
N VAL A 197 -7.98 -10.64 15.55
CA VAL A 197 -6.82 -9.76 15.72
C VAL A 197 -5.54 -10.57 15.52
N ILE A 198 -4.62 -10.03 14.73
CA ILE A 198 -3.24 -10.52 14.63
C ILE A 198 -2.31 -9.42 15.09
N GLN A 199 -1.46 -9.76 16.06
CA GLN A 199 -0.28 -8.97 16.40
C GLN A 199 0.93 -9.60 15.72
N PHE A 200 1.72 -8.80 15.00
CA PHE A 200 2.83 -9.27 14.19
C PHE A 200 3.82 -10.17 14.97
N PRO A 201 4.22 -9.86 16.22
CA PRO A 201 5.15 -10.70 16.98
C PRO A 201 4.63 -12.12 17.24
N ASN A 202 3.31 -12.32 17.28
CA ASN A 202 2.71 -13.62 17.54
C ASN A 202 2.80 -14.55 16.32
N ILE A 203 2.99 -14.00 15.12
CA ILE A 203 3.10 -14.75 13.86
C ILE A 203 4.26 -15.77 13.90
N ARG A 204 5.35 -15.47 14.63
CA ARG A 204 6.49 -16.40 14.73
C ARG A 204 6.08 -17.81 15.18
N SER A 205 5.11 -17.92 16.09
CA SER A 205 4.61 -19.20 16.61
C SER A 205 3.89 -20.08 15.58
N CYS A 206 3.56 -19.51 14.42
CA CYS A 206 2.97 -20.25 13.30
C CYS A 206 4.01 -21.08 12.52
N PHE A 207 5.29 -20.79 12.69
CA PHE A 207 6.40 -21.42 11.98
C PHE A 207 7.17 -22.42 12.85
N SER A 208 7.97 -23.26 12.20
CA SER A 208 8.83 -24.26 12.83
C SER A 208 9.81 -23.65 13.84
N GLN A 209 10.17 -24.44 14.85
CA GLN A 209 11.06 -24.01 15.93
C GLN A 209 12.39 -23.42 15.43
N ARG A 210 12.91 -23.94 14.31
CA ARG A 210 14.15 -23.45 13.68
C ARG A 210 14.04 -22.02 13.16
N LEU A 211 12.87 -21.62 12.68
CA LEU A 211 12.64 -20.27 12.16
C LEU A 211 12.13 -19.29 13.20
N GLN A 212 11.51 -19.77 14.28
CA GLN A 212 10.93 -18.91 15.33
C GLN A 212 11.93 -17.91 15.90
N SER A 213 13.19 -18.30 16.11
CA SER A 213 14.23 -17.44 16.66
C SER A 213 14.72 -16.36 15.69
N SER A 214 14.74 -16.66 14.39
CA SER A 214 15.16 -15.74 13.32
C SER A 214 13.99 -15.04 12.62
N PHE A 215 12.75 -15.27 13.07
CA PHE A 215 11.56 -14.75 12.41
C PHE A 215 11.47 -13.23 12.54
N ASN A 216 11.33 -12.54 11.43
CA ASN A 216 11.14 -11.10 11.35
C ASN A 216 10.26 -10.72 10.14
N SER A 217 9.97 -9.43 9.99
CA SER A 217 9.15 -8.90 8.89
C SER A 217 9.76 -9.15 7.51
N GLU A 218 11.08 -9.09 7.40
CA GLU A 218 11.81 -9.40 6.16
C GLU A 218 11.56 -10.84 5.72
N LEU A 219 11.69 -11.80 6.63
CA LEU A 219 11.50 -13.21 6.33
C LEU A 219 10.07 -13.52 5.88
N LEU A 220 9.06 -12.98 6.58
CA LEU A 220 7.66 -13.15 6.18
C LEU A 220 7.43 -12.58 4.78
N ARG A 221 7.89 -11.36 4.54
CA ARG A 221 7.79 -10.68 3.24
C ARG A 221 8.46 -11.48 2.13
N TYR A 222 9.65 -12.04 2.36
CA TYR A 222 10.33 -12.89 1.38
C TYR A 222 9.54 -14.16 1.06
N MET A 223 8.97 -14.82 2.07
CA MET A 223 8.09 -15.98 1.83
C MET A 223 6.85 -15.60 1.01
N CYS A 224 6.24 -14.45 1.29
CA CYS A 224 5.12 -13.91 0.54
C CYS A 224 5.46 -13.61 -0.93
N ILE A 225 6.60 -12.96 -1.18
CA ILE A 225 7.05 -12.64 -2.54
C ILE A 225 7.39 -13.93 -3.31
N LEU A 226 8.07 -14.89 -2.68
CA LEU A 226 8.36 -16.19 -3.30
C LEU A 226 7.09 -16.99 -3.64
N ARG A 227 6.05 -16.91 -2.80
CA ARG A 227 4.73 -17.53 -3.04
C ARG A 227 3.99 -16.87 -4.21
N GLY A 228 4.19 -15.58 -4.40
CA GLY A 228 3.49 -14.73 -5.35
C GLY A 228 2.61 -13.70 -4.65
N CYS A 229 2.67 -12.47 -5.13
CA CYS A 229 1.96 -11.30 -4.62
C CYS A 229 1.49 -10.42 -5.79
N ASP A 230 0.80 -9.31 -5.49
CA ASP A 230 0.27 -8.41 -6.51
C ASP A 230 1.36 -7.71 -7.36
N TYR A 231 2.62 -7.66 -6.89
CA TYR A 231 3.74 -7.02 -7.58
C TYR A 231 4.60 -7.98 -8.40
N PHE A 232 4.53 -9.27 -8.09
CA PHE A 232 5.39 -10.31 -8.65
C PHE A 232 4.70 -11.68 -8.58
N GLY A 233 4.67 -12.38 -9.71
CA GLY A 233 3.97 -13.67 -9.83
C GLY A 233 4.51 -14.81 -8.96
N GLY A 234 5.66 -14.62 -8.32
CA GLY A 234 6.30 -15.63 -7.47
C GLY A 234 6.92 -16.77 -8.27
N LEU A 235 7.30 -17.83 -7.57
CA LEU A 235 7.88 -19.02 -8.18
C LEU A 235 6.82 -20.13 -8.31
N LYS A 236 6.60 -20.62 -9.53
CA LYS A 236 5.64 -21.71 -9.79
C LYS A 236 5.98 -22.95 -8.94
N GLY A 237 5.01 -23.42 -8.16
CA GLY A 237 5.17 -24.56 -7.25
C GLY A 237 5.73 -24.20 -5.86
N MET A 238 6.05 -22.94 -5.59
CA MET A 238 6.51 -22.48 -4.28
C MET A 238 5.31 -22.23 -3.35
N ALA A 239 5.03 -23.17 -2.45
CA ALA A 239 4.09 -22.99 -1.35
C ALA A 239 4.79 -22.43 -0.09
N PHE A 240 4.02 -21.89 0.87
CA PHE A 240 4.58 -21.36 2.12
C PHE A 240 5.41 -22.38 2.90
N LYS A 241 4.98 -23.65 2.97
CA LYS A 241 5.77 -24.71 3.61
C LYS A 241 7.12 -24.96 2.93
N ASN A 242 7.19 -24.79 1.60
CA ASN A 242 8.44 -24.93 0.85
C ASN A 242 9.37 -23.74 1.10
N ALA A 243 8.82 -22.52 1.12
CA ALA A 243 9.56 -21.31 1.45
C ALA A 243 10.07 -21.33 2.90
N GLU A 244 9.23 -21.76 3.84
CA GLU A 244 9.60 -21.99 5.23
C GLU A 244 10.75 -23.00 5.35
N LYS A 245 10.61 -24.18 4.73
CA LYS A 245 11.67 -25.19 4.72
C LYS A 245 12.97 -24.62 4.16
N PHE A 246 12.89 -23.88 3.06
CA PHE A 246 14.06 -23.25 2.43
C PHE A 246 14.79 -22.30 3.39
N PHE A 247 14.08 -21.36 4.00
CA PHE A 247 14.69 -20.40 4.92
C PHE A 247 15.07 -20.98 6.28
N SER A 248 14.54 -22.15 6.65
CA SER A 248 15.01 -22.91 7.82
C SER A 248 16.41 -23.53 7.62
N ILE A 249 16.87 -23.64 6.37
CA ILE A 249 18.16 -24.23 6.00
C ILE A 249 19.16 -23.13 5.63
N ILE A 250 18.74 -22.16 4.82
CA ILE A 250 19.59 -21.05 4.39
C ILE A 250 19.47 -19.92 5.41
N SER A 251 20.60 -19.45 5.96
CA SER A 251 20.67 -18.29 6.85
C SER A 251 20.89 -16.96 6.10
N ASP A 252 21.50 -17.00 4.92
CA ASP A 252 21.68 -15.81 4.08
C ASP A 252 20.34 -15.22 3.63
N ARG A 253 20.25 -13.89 3.69
CA ARG A 253 19.05 -13.10 3.36
C ARG A 253 19.26 -12.21 2.15
N ASN A 254 20.42 -12.24 1.51
CA ASN A 254 20.67 -11.53 0.26
C ASN A 254 19.96 -12.22 -0.94
N PRO A 255 18.98 -11.57 -1.61
CA PRO A 255 18.26 -12.18 -2.73
C PRO A 255 19.16 -12.64 -3.87
N LYS A 256 20.26 -11.92 -4.15
CA LYS A 256 21.20 -12.28 -5.22
C LYS A 256 21.86 -13.64 -4.94
N THR A 257 22.09 -13.96 -3.67
CA THR A 257 22.76 -15.18 -3.25
C THR A 257 21.76 -16.29 -2.98
N PHE A 258 20.77 -16.08 -2.09
CA PHE A 258 19.88 -17.17 -1.68
C PHE A 258 19.03 -17.73 -2.83
N ILE A 259 18.64 -16.90 -3.82
CA ILE A 259 17.80 -17.37 -4.94
C ILE A 259 18.50 -18.47 -5.74
N ARG A 260 19.83 -18.42 -5.86
CA ARG A 260 20.63 -19.46 -6.54
C ARG A 260 20.55 -20.82 -5.84
N HIS A 261 20.32 -20.82 -4.53
CA HIS A 261 20.22 -22.04 -3.72
C HIS A 261 18.82 -22.68 -3.74
N ILE A 262 17.78 -21.99 -4.22
CA ILE A 262 16.39 -22.48 -4.21
C ILE A 262 16.27 -23.84 -4.88
N LYS A 263 16.89 -24.03 -6.05
CA LYS A 263 16.84 -25.30 -6.81
C LYS A 263 17.44 -26.45 -6.01
N SER A 264 18.59 -26.24 -5.38
CA SER A 264 19.29 -27.28 -4.62
C SER A 264 18.50 -27.76 -3.39
N VAL A 265 17.76 -26.85 -2.73
CA VAL A 265 17.06 -27.14 -1.47
C VAL A 265 15.62 -27.60 -1.69
N THR A 266 14.90 -26.97 -2.63
CA THR A 266 13.46 -27.20 -2.84
C THR A 266 13.15 -28.10 -4.04
N LYS A 267 14.14 -28.37 -4.89
CA LYS A 267 13.99 -29.04 -6.20
C LYS A 267 13.13 -28.27 -7.21
N ILE A 268 12.74 -27.03 -6.90
CA ILE A 268 11.98 -26.16 -7.80
C ILE A 268 12.96 -25.40 -8.69
N ASN A 269 12.74 -25.45 -10.01
CA ASN A 269 13.59 -24.74 -10.95
C ASN A 269 13.22 -23.25 -10.98
N VAL A 270 14.23 -22.37 -10.90
CA VAL A 270 14.06 -20.92 -11.05
C VAL A 270 14.31 -20.56 -12.52
N PRO A 271 13.30 -20.08 -13.27
CA PRO A 271 13.50 -19.64 -14.64
C PRO A 271 14.29 -18.33 -14.64
N ASN A 272 15.27 -18.21 -15.55
CA ASN A 272 16.15 -17.04 -15.73
C ASN A 272 16.48 -16.31 -14.40
N ILE A 273 17.46 -16.85 -13.67
CA ILE A 273 17.81 -16.42 -12.30
C ILE A 273 18.00 -14.90 -12.20
N GLU A 274 18.64 -14.27 -13.18
CA GLU A 274 18.92 -12.83 -13.14
C GLU A 274 17.63 -11.99 -13.20
N ILE A 275 16.72 -12.30 -14.14
CA ILE A 275 15.42 -11.63 -14.22
C ILE A 275 14.62 -11.86 -12.95
N PHE A 276 14.58 -13.10 -12.46
CA PHE A 276 13.85 -13.45 -11.24
C PHE A 276 14.37 -12.67 -10.02
N VAL A 277 15.69 -12.56 -9.86
CA VAL A 277 16.32 -11.78 -8.78
C VAL A 277 15.91 -10.31 -8.86
N ASN A 278 15.96 -9.71 -10.05
CA ASN A 278 15.60 -8.30 -10.24
C ASN A 278 14.13 -8.03 -9.92
N GLU A 279 13.23 -8.90 -10.38
CA GLU A 279 11.79 -8.79 -10.11
C GLU A 279 11.45 -9.04 -8.64
N PHE A 280 12.15 -9.97 -7.98
CA PHE A 280 12.04 -10.20 -6.54
C PHE A 280 12.46 -8.96 -5.75
N ILE A 281 13.62 -8.36 -6.09
CA ILE A 281 14.12 -7.13 -5.46
C ILE A 281 13.14 -5.98 -5.68
N ARG A 282 12.61 -5.83 -6.91
CA ARG A 282 11.61 -4.81 -7.24
C ARG A 282 10.36 -4.95 -6.36
N ALA A 283 9.81 -6.15 -6.23
CA ALA A 283 8.66 -6.41 -5.36
C ALA A 283 8.96 -6.16 -3.88
N ASN A 284 10.14 -6.56 -3.40
CA ASN A 284 10.57 -6.29 -2.03
C ASN A 284 10.67 -4.78 -1.75
N ASN A 285 11.25 -4.02 -2.69
CA ASN A 285 11.36 -2.58 -2.60
C ASN A 285 10.00 -1.90 -2.67
N THR A 286 9.04 -2.43 -3.45
CA THR A 286 7.66 -1.93 -3.46
C THR A 286 7.02 -2.04 -2.08
N PHE A 287 7.11 -3.20 -1.41
CA PHE A 287 6.61 -3.36 -0.04
C PHE A 287 7.32 -2.47 0.98
N LEU A 288 8.61 -2.16 0.78
CA LEU A 288 9.39 -1.37 1.74
C LEU A 288 9.25 0.14 1.53
N TYR A 289 9.13 0.60 0.29
CA TYR A 289 9.33 2.00 -0.07
C TYR A 289 8.20 2.60 -0.89
N GLN A 290 7.03 1.95 -0.94
CA GLN A 290 5.85 2.56 -1.53
C GLN A 290 5.57 3.93 -0.88
N ILE A 291 5.20 4.90 -1.71
CA ILE A 291 4.96 6.27 -1.26
C ILE A 291 3.68 6.34 -0.44
N ILE A 292 3.81 6.87 0.78
CA ILE A 292 2.73 7.19 1.73
C ILE A 292 2.63 8.70 1.91
N PHE A 293 1.57 9.17 2.58
CA PHE A 293 1.39 10.56 2.98
C PHE A 293 1.48 10.69 4.50
N ASP A 294 2.42 11.48 5.03
CA ASP A 294 2.47 11.73 6.47
C ASP A 294 1.60 12.93 6.83
N PRO A 295 0.49 12.76 7.57
CA PRO A 295 -0.37 13.87 7.98
C PRO A 295 0.29 14.80 9.00
N ARG A 296 1.41 14.41 9.60
CA ARG A 296 2.20 15.27 10.51
C ARG A 296 2.98 16.33 9.75
N ASP A 297 3.66 15.90 8.69
CA ASP A 297 4.52 16.76 7.88
C ASP A 297 3.74 17.40 6.71
N GLY A 298 2.58 16.83 6.37
CA GLY A 298 1.76 17.26 5.24
C GLY A 298 2.45 17.03 3.89
N CYS A 299 3.22 15.94 3.78
CA CYS A 299 4.02 15.60 2.60
C CYS A 299 4.02 14.09 2.31
N GLN A 300 4.39 13.75 1.08
CA GLN A 300 4.59 12.36 0.64
C GLN A 300 6.03 11.91 0.90
N LYS A 301 6.21 10.66 1.34
CA LYS A 301 7.52 10.04 1.59
C LYS A 301 7.43 8.51 1.49
N PRO A 302 8.55 7.76 1.34
CA PRO A 302 8.49 6.30 1.33
C PRO A 302 8.02 5.75 2.69
N LEU A 303 7.34 4.60 2.66
CA LEU A 303 6.86 3.89 3.85
C LEU A 303 7.95 3.67 4.89
N ASN A 304 9.11 3.18 4.45
CA ASN A 304 10.31 3.08 5.27
C ASN A 304 11.41 4.00 4.71
N PRO A 305 12.29 4.57 5.56
CA PRO A 305 13.46 5.30 5.09
C PRO A 305 14.33 4.43 4.18
N TYR A 306 14.88 5.03 3.13
CA TYR A 306 15.85 4.33 2.28
C TYR A 306 17.15 4.06 3.07
N PRO A 307 17.75 2.87 2.93
CA PRO A 307 19.09 2.57 3.46
C PRO A 307 20.13 3.59 3.00
N GLU A 308 21.06 3.97 3.87
CA GLU A 308 22.12 4.93 3.54
C GLU A 308 22.96 4.51 2.34
N ASP A 309 23.25 3.22 2.19
CA ASP A 309 24.07 2.71 1.08
C ASP A 309 23.38 2.94 -0.26
N LEU A 310 22.04 2.75 -0.32
CA LEU A 310 21.26 3.10 -1.51
C LEU A 310 21.31 4.61 -1.74
N ILE A 311 21.18 5.42 -0.69
CA ILE A 311 21.27 6.88 -0.84
C ILE A 311 22.66 7.31 -1.34
N LYS A 312 23.75 6.69 -0.87
CA LYS A 312 25.15 7.03 -1.24
C LYS A 312 25.49 6.58 -2.66
N GLU A 313 25.15 5.35 -3.04
CA GLU A 313 25.34 4.83 -4.40
C GLU A 313 24.70 5.75 -5.45
N PHE A 314 23.55 6.35 -5.14
CA PHE A 314 22.82 7.21 -6.07
C PHE A 314 23.04 8.72 -5.83
N GLY A 315 23.46 9.12 -4.64
CA GLY A 315 23.85 10.50 -4.32
C GLY A 315 25.14 10.92 -5.03
N SER A 316 26.06 9.98 -5.27
CA SER A 316 27.25 10.20 -6.12
C SER A 316 26.93 10.21 -7.62
N GLN A 317 25.76 9.72 -8.04
CA GLN A 317 25.28 9.81 -9.43
C GLN A 317 24.50 11.11 -9.71
N ASN A 318 24.11 11.85 -8.68
CA ASN A 318 23.35 13.09 -8.78
C ASN A 318 24.11 14.28 -8.18
N SER A 319 25.25 14.62 -8.76
CA SER A 319 25.68 16.02 -8.81
C SER A 319 24.98 16.67 -10.01
N ILE A 320 23.81 17.27 -9.77
CA ILE A 320 23.28 18.49 -10.42
C ILE A 320 21.86 18.70 -9.91
N VAL A 321 21.66 19.90 -9.37
CA VAL A 321 20.41 20.47 -8.90
C VAL A 321 19.45 20.67 -10.09
N ASP A 322 18.14 20.59 -9.82
CA ASP A 322 17.03 20.98 -10.70
C ASP A 322 16.80 20.15 -11.98
N SER A 323 15.97 19.12 -11.86
CA SER A 323 14.99 18.78 -12.93
C SER A 323 13.90 17.87 -12.38
N LEU A 324 12.67 18.36 -12.42
CA LEU A 324 11.42 17.71 -11.97
C LEU A 324 11.01 16.48 -12.80
N GLU A 325 11.91 15.89 -13.61
CA GLU A 325 11.57 14.90 -14.65
C GLU A 325 12.60 13.77 -14.87
N SER A 326 13.50 13.47 -13.92
CA SER A 326 14.30 12.23 -13.99
C SER A 326 13.69 11.13 -13.13
N ASP A 327 13.48 9.96 -13.74
CA ASP A 327 12.87 8.76 -13.14
C ASP A 327 13.44 8.48 -11.75
N SER A 328 12.61 8.59 -10.71
CA SER A 328 13.04 8.21 -9.38
C SER A 328 13.48 6.74 -9.40
N PHE A 329 14.56 6.42 -8.70
CA PHE A 329 15.11 5.05 -8.65
C PHE A 329 14.06 3.99 -8.25
N PHE A 330 13.05 4.42 -7.48
CA PHE A 330 11.89 3.64 -7.08
C PHE A 330 10.60 4.14 -7.75
N TRP A 331 10.65 4.58 -9.02
CA TRP A 331 9.49 5.11 -9.75
C TRP A 331 8.32 4.12 -9.73
N TYR A 332 8.63 2.81 -9.75
CA TYR A 332 7.66 1.74 -9.68
C TYR A 332 6.93 1.66 -8.32
N ALA A 333 7.52 2.19 -7.25
CA ALA A 333 6.94 2.30 -5.91
C ALA A 333 6.18 3.63 -5.68
N GLY A 334 6.18 4.52 -6.67
CA GLY A 334 5.41 5.76 -6.67
C GLY A 334 6.26 7.02 -6.84
N LYS A 335 5.63 8.05 -7.42
CA LYS A 335 6.18 9.40 -7.56
C LYS A 335 5.73 10.27 -6.39
N ILE A 336 6.64 11.09 -5.88
CA ILE A 336 6.35 12.10 -4.87
C ILE A 336 5.89 13.39 -5.56
N TYR A 337 4.78 13.94 -5.09
CA TYR A 337 4.26 15.24 -5.53
C TYR A 337 4.67 16.36 -4.57
N PRO A 338 4.74 17.62 -5.04
CA PRO A 338 4.93 18.78 -4.18
C PRO A 338 3.92 18.81 -3.02
N PRO A 339 4.30 19.27 -1.81
CA PRO A 339 3.45 19.20 -0.62
C PRO A 339 2.04 19.80 -0.78
N ASP A 340 1.89 20.89 -1.54
CA ASP A 340 0.57 21.50 -1.81
C ASP A 340 -0.37 20.58 -2.57
N ILE A 341 0.14 19.88 -3.58
CA ILE A 341 -0.63 18.91 -4.37
C ILE A 341 -0.89 17.66 -3.54
N ALA A 342 0.14 17.17 -2.83
CA ALA A 342 0.03 16.00 -1.97
C ALA A 342 -1.07 16.15 -0.92
N ARG A 343 -1.17 17.30 -0.25
CA ARG A 343 -2.24 17.59 0.72
C ARG A 343 -3.63 17.57 0.11
N LEU A 344 -3.79 18.11 -1.10
CA LEU A 344 -5.07 18.12 -1.80
C LEU A 344 -5.51 16.71 -2.21
N LEU A 345 -4.57 15.90 -2.70
CA LEU A 345 -4.81 14.49 -3.01
C LEU A 345 -5.20 13.72 -1.74
N ALA A 346 -4.48 13.93 -0.64
CA ALA A 346 -4.71 13.22 0.62
C ALA A 346 -6.10 13.46 1.22
N VAL A 347 -6.76 14.57 0.91
CA VAL A 347 -8.15 14.85 1.33
C VAL A 347 -9.19 14.55 0.25
N GLY A 348 -8.80 13.82 -0.80
CA GLY A 348 -9.70 13.27 -1.80
C GLY A 348 -10.01 14.15 -3.00
N ASN A 349 -9.25 15.21 -3.25
CA ASN A 349 -9.39 15.96 -4.51
C ASN A 349 -8.79 15.16 -5.67
N GLN A 350 -9.45 15.19 -6.82
CA GLN A 350 -8.96 14.52 -8.03
C GLN A 350 -7.82 15.34 -8.66
N PHE A 351 -6.78 14.65 -9.14
CA PHE A 351 -5.58 15.29 -9.70
C PHE A 351 -5.91 16.25 -10.86
N GLU A 352 -6.80 15.84 -11.76
CA GLU A 352 -7.22 16.64 -12.92
C GLU A 352 -7.99 17.90 -12.49
N GLU A 353 -8.71 17.87 -11.37
CA GLU A 353 -9.42 19.03 -10.82
C GLU A 353 -8.49 20.03 -10.15
N ILE A 354 -7.43 19.55 -9.49
CA ILE A 354 -6.43 20.38 -8.82
C ILE A 354 -5.74 21.28 -9.86
N LEU A 355 -5.29 20.68 -10.96
CA LEU A 355 -4.58 21.41 -12.02
C LEU A 355 -5.46 22.46 -12.72
N LYS A 356 -6.74 22.14 -12.95
CA LYS A 356 -7.67 23.05 -13.66
C LYS A 356 -8.10 24.24 -12.82
N ASN A 357 -8.28 24.06 -11.51
CA ASN A 357 -8.96 25.05 -10.66
C ASN A 357 -8.03 25.80 -9.71
N ASN A 358 -6.72 25.54 -9.73
CA ASN A 358 -5.73 26.15 -8.83
C ASN A 358 -6.18 26.12 -7.36
N ILE A 359 -6.71 24.96 -6.94
CA ILE A 359 -7.29 24.75 -5.62
C ILE A 359 -6.20 24.91 -4.57
N ARG A 360 -6.49 25.61 -3.47
CA ARG A 360 -5.57 25.72 -2.33
C ARG A 360 -6.05 24.87 -1.17
N PHE A 361 -5.11 24.15 -0.55
CA PHE A 361 -5.40 23.42 0.67
C PHE A 361 -5.66 24.40 1.81
N LYS A 362 -6.79 24.25 2.50
CA LYS A 362 -7.06 25.00 3.74
C LYS A 362 -6.73 24.12 4.92
N ILE A 363 -5.99 24.70 5.87
CA ILE A 363 -5.72 24.06 7.14
C ILE A 363 -7.05 23.91 7.89
N PRO A 364 -7.35 22.71 8.41
CA PRO A 364 -8.58 22.47 9.16
C PRO A 364 -8.64 23.34 10.42
N GLN A 365 -9.83 23.80 10.81
CA GLN A 365 -10.00 24.54 12.06
C GLN A 365 -10.73 23.65 13.09
N ASN A 366 -10.44 23.83 14.38
CA ASN A 366 -11.09 23.10 15.48
C ASN A 366 -11.04 21.57 15.36
N VAL A 367 -9.89 21.04 14.95
CA VAL A 367 -9.68 19.60 14.81
C VAL A 367 -9.56 18.92 16.18
N SER A 368 -10.26 17.79 16.35
CA SER A 368 -10.16 16.93 17.53
C SER A 368 -8.70 16.54 17.82
N PHE A 369 -8.31 16.46 19.09
CA PHE A 369 -6.98 15.99 19.49
C PHE A 369 -6.69 14.52 19.09
N LYS A 370 -7.73 13.74 18.77
CA LYS A 370 -7.58 12.37 18.24
C LYS A 370 -7.41 12.32 16.72
N SER A 371 -7.74 13.40 16.03
CA SER A 371 -7.71 13.41 14.57
C SER A 371 -6.28 13.44 14.03
N ILE A 372 -6.07 12.75 12.91
CA ILE A 372 -4.78 12.74 12.21
C ILE A 372 -4.43 14.11 11.65
N TRP A 373 -5.42 14.98 11.43
CA TRP A 373 -5.24 16.30 10.82
C TRP A 373 -4.78 17.38 11.79
N LYS A 374 -4.74 17.08 13.10
CA LYS A 374 -4.36 18.04 14.16
C LYS A 374 -2.95 18.62 14.00
N TYR A 375 -2.07 17.91 13.31
CA TYR A 375 -0.69 18.34 13.14
C TYR A 375 -0.56 19.45 12.10
N LEU A 376 -1.49 19.54 11.14
CA LEU A 376 -1.52 20.60 10.14
C LEU A 376 -2.06 21.92 10.71
N THR A 377 -2.75 21.89 11.85
CA THR A 377 -3.37 23.08 12.47
C THR A 377 -2.42 23.85 13.39
N GLY A 378 -1.33 23.21 13.83
CA GLY A 378 -0.31 23.83 14.64
C GLY A 378 0.69 24.64 13.80
N GLY A 379 0.63 25.96 13.88
CA GLY A 379 1.65 26.87 13.32
C GLY A 379 3.00 26.81 14.04
N ARG A 380 3.62 25.63 14.15
CA ARG A 380 5.00 25.47 14.62
C ARG A 380 5.74 24.43 13.78
N SER A 381 6.85 24.89 13.21
CA SER A 381 7.89 24.17 12.49
C SER A 381 8.37 22.90 13.24
N PRO A 382 9.01 21.95 12.53
CA PRO A 382 9.09 20.55 12.95
C PRO A 382 9.87 20.34 14.24
N LEU A 383 9.45 19.31 14.97
CA LEU A 383 10.12 18.75 16.13
C LEU A 383 11.63 18.71 15.93
N ARG A 384 12.32 19.57 16.68
CA ARG A 384 13.76 19.50 16.90
C ARG A 384 14.04 18.13 17.49
N ILE A 385 14.53 17.21 16.67
CA ILE A 385 15.13 15.94 17.13
C ILE A 385 16.13 16.33 18.22
N LYS A 386 15.88 15.88 19.46
CA LYS A 386 16.90 15.93 20.51
C LYS A 386 18.04 15.04 20.03
N ARG A 387 19.03 15.65 19.36
CA ARG A 387 20.35 15.05 19.20
C ARG A 387 20.91 14.90 20.61
N GLU A 388 21.14 13.66 21.02
CA GLU A 388 22.07 13.42 22.13
C GLU A 388 23.41 14.06 21.75
N PRO A 389 24.03 14.86 22.62
CA PRO A 389 25.29 15.50 22.30
C PRO A 389 26.39 14.45 22.27
N SER A 390 26.86 14.16 21.05
CA SER A 390 28.20 13.66 20.82
C SER A 390 29.20 14.70 21.33
N THR A 391 30.02 14.32 22.31
CA THR A 391 31.27 15.03 22.58
C THR A 391 32.39 14.02 22.55
N CYS A 392 33.27 14.17 21.56
CA CYS A 392 34.59 13.59 21.56
C CYS A 392 35.61 14.72 21.59
N SER A 393 36.51 14.63 22.57
CA SER A 393 37.92 15.01 22.57
C SER A 393 38.40 16.17 23.48
N LEU A 394 39.29 15.75 24.38
CA LEU A 394 40.55 16.36 24.84
C LEU A 394 40.50 17.63 25.72
N SER A 395 40.71 17.46 27.03
CA SER A 395 42.06 17.49 27.67
C SER A 395 42.04 18.03 29.12
N GLN A 396 42.85 17.37 29.96
CA GLN A 396 43.48 17.83 31.21
C GLN A 396 42.61 18.32 32.38
N SER A 397 42.52 17.50 33.45
CA SER A 397 43.32 17.70 34.68
C SER A 397 42.82 16.83 35.86
N LEU A 398 43.70 15.91 36.27
CA LEU A 398 43.94 15.32 37.61
C LEU A 398 42.81 15.28 38.66
N PRO A 399 42.65 14.11 39.31
CA PRO A 399 42.53 14.08 40.76
C PRO A 399 43.65 13.29 41.44
N ARG A 400 44.17 13.95 42.48
CA ARG A 400 44.95 13.54 43.65
C ARG A 400 45.16 12.04 43.90
N LYS A 401 46.46 11.70 44.01
CA LYS A 401 47.03 10.58 44.78
C LYS A 401 46.42 10.46 46.18
N ARG A 402 46.08 9.23 46.58
CA ARG A 402 46.34 8.73 47.94
C ARG A 402 46.99 7.34 47.83
N ARG A 403 48.08 7.20 48.58
CA ARG A 403 49.04 6.09 48.60
C ARG A 403 48.58 4.97 49.54
N ASN A 404 48.91 3.75 49.09
CA ASN A 404 49.48 2.59 49.79
C ASN A 404 48.73 1.94 50.98
N SER A 405 48.49 0.64 50.83
CA SER A 405 49.06 -0.38 51.72
C SER A 405 48.97 -1.80 51.12
N SER A 406 50.15 -2.37 50.85
CA SER A 406 50.60 -3.76 51.09
C SER A 406 49.86 -4.99 50.54
N ASN A 407 50.60 -5.71 49.67
CA ASN A 407 51.08 -7.10 49.82
C ASN A 407 50.35 -8.30 49.16
N ILE A 408 51.15 -9.01 48.33
CA ILE A 408 51.33 -10.47 48.10
C ILE A 408 50.94 -11.06 46.71
N ALA A 409 52.00 -11.57 46.04
CA ALA A 409 52.20 -12.70 45.09
C ALA A 409 51.25 -12.88 43.86
N GLU A 410 51.76 -12.82 42.61
CA GLU A 410 52.29 -13.93 41.78
C GLU A 410 51.22 -15.02 41.52
N GLU A 411 50.80 -15.34 40.28
CA GLU A 411 51.58 -15.92 39.19
C GLU A 411 50.92 -15.74 37.79
N SER A 412 51.76 -15.84 36.78
CA SER A 412 51.55 -15.78 35.34
C SER A 412 50.95 -17.07 34.72
N GLU A 413 50.29 -16.96 33.57
CA GLU A 413 50.72 -17.72 32.37
C GLU A 413 50.09 -17.21 31.07
N ILE A 414 50.98 -16.97 30.10
CA ILE A 414 50.77 -16.75 28.67
C ILE A 414 51.20 -18.06 28.00
N ILE A 415 50.55 -18.51 26.90
CA ILE A 415 51.24 -19.03 25.68
C ILE A 415 50.29 -19.49 24.55
N SER A 416 50.59 -18.93 23.38
CA SER A 416 50.54 -19.42 21.97
C SER A 416 49.27 -19.94 21.29
N SER A 417 48.85 -19.15 20.29
CA SER A 417 49.04 -19.41 18.84
C SER A 417 49.15 -20.86 18.35
N LYS A 418 48.33 -21.23 17.36
CA LYS A 418 48.81 -21.87 16.11
C LYS A 418 47.82 -21.73 14.96
N ARG A 419 48.32 -21.10 13.90
CA ARG A 419 47.82 -20.99 12.52
C ARG A 419 48.28 -22.24 11.77
N CYS A 420 47.47 -22.83 10.89
CA CYS A 420 47.96 -23.74 9.85
C CYS A 420 47.18 -23.54 8.55
N LEU A 421 47.94 -23.13 7.53
CA LEU A 421 47.65 -23.16 6.10
C LEU A 421 48.33 -24.40 5.51
N MET A 422 47.77 -24.98 4.45
CA MET A 422 48.34 -25.84 3.39
C MET A 422 47.15 -26.64 2.80
N SER A 423 47.02 -27.05 1.54
CA SER A 423 47.57 -26.70 0.21
C SER A 423 46.93 -27.69 -0.80
N ASN A 424 46.77 -27.25 -2.04
CA ASN A 424 46.36 -27.93 -3.29
C ASN A 424 46.49 -29.47 -3.42
N THR A 425 45.57 -30.10 -4.17
CA THR A 425 45.91 -31.11 -5.22
C THR A 425 44.80 -31.20 -6.28
N GLN A 426 45.20 -31.18 -7.56
CA GLN A 426 44.41 -31.39 -8.78
C GLN A 426 44.25 -32.89 -9.10
N VAL A 427 43.14 -33.30 -9.74
CA VAL A 427 43.09 -34.50 -10.61
C VAL A 427 42.18 -34.22 -11.81
N PHE A 428 42.71 -34.51 -13.01
CA PHE A 428 42.08 -34.50 -14.33
C PHE A 428 41.33 -35.82 -14.62
N GLY A 429 40.31 -35.77 -15.48
CA GLY A 429 39.68 -36.95 -16.10
C GLY A 429 38.81 -36.60 -17.32
N GLN A 430 39.35 -36.89 -18.51
CA GLN A 430 38.73 -37.07 -19.84
C GLN A 430 37.85 -38.35 -19.87
N ASP A 431 36.98 -38.72 -20.83
CA ASP A 431 36.41 -38.19 -22.08
C ASP A 431 35.12 -39.03 -22.39
N ASP A 432 34.42 -38.67 -23.48
CA ASP A 432 33.63 -39.51 -24.42
C ASP A 432 32.07 -39.45 -24.53
N SER A 433 31.68 -38.77 -25.62
CA SER A 433 30.82 -39.16 -26.75
C SER A 433 29.32 -39.56 -26.60
N SER A 434 28.50 -38.68 -27.20
CA SER A 434 27.41 -38.89 -28.18
C SER A 434 26.26 -39.90 -27.93
N LYS A 435 25.02 -39.37 -28.03
CA LYS A 435 23.96 -39.85 -28.93
C LYS A 435 22.76 -38.89 -28.96
N GLU A 436 22.48 -38.38 -30.17
CA GLU A 436 21.24 -37.72 -30.55
C GLU A 436 20.07 -38.70 -30.45
N ASN A 437 18.89 -38.19 -30.09
CA ASN A 437 17.63 -38.62 -30.73
C ASN A 437 16.54 -37.57 -30.52
N ASN A 438 16.05 -37.06 -31.65
CA ASN A 438 14.93 -36.17 -31.82
C ASN A 438 13.62 -36.78 -31.28
N LYS A 439 12.84 -35.99 -30.54
CA LYS A 439 11.37 -36.13 -30.51
C LYS A 439 10.74 -34.75 -30.29
N LEU A 440 10.02 -34.29 -31.31
CA LEU A 440 9.13 -33.15 -31.30
C LEU A 440 8.04 -33.33 -30.24
N THR A 441 7.88 -32.34 -29.36
CA THR A 441 6.59 -32.03 -28.73
C THR A 441 6.43 -30.51 -28.60
N ASN A 442 5.22 -30.06 -28.90
CA ASN A 442 4.79 -28.68 -29.12
C ASN A 442 5.11 -27.74 -27.95
N SER A 443 5.73 -26.60 -28.28
CA SER A 443 5.94 -25.46 -27.39
C SER A 443 4.70 -24.56 -27.37
N GLU A 444 4.01 -24.55 -26.23
CA GLU A 444 3.11 -23.44 -25.88
C GLU A 444 3.94 -22.25 -25.39
N GLY A 445 3.60 -21.07 -25.92
CA GLY A 445 4.41 -19.85 -25.88
C GLY A 445 4.68 -19.31 -24.49
N ASN A 446 5.97 -19.19 -24.16
CA ASN A 446 6.47 -18.29 -23.13
C ASN A 446 6.69 -16.90 -23.77
N THR A 447 6.00 -15.88 -23.26
CA THR A 447 6.23 -14.48 -23.61
C THR A 447 7.59 -14.04 -23.04
N ILE A 448 8.56 -13.91 -23.94
CA ILE A 448 9.88 -13.33 -23.70
C ILE A 448 9.71 -11.81 -23.67
N TYR A 449 9.96 -11.20 -22.51
CA TYR A 449 9.96 -9.74 -22.36
C TYR A 449 11.39 -9.22 -22.57
N ASP A 450 11.64 -8.66 -23.75
CA ASP A 450 12.92 -8.03 -24.11
C ASP A 450 12.82 -6.50 -24.03
N LYS A 451 13.84 -5.86 -23.46
CA LYS A 451 13.96 -4.41 -23.26
C LYS A 451 13.88 -3.61 -24.57
N GLN A 452 14.12 -4.24 -25.71
CA GLN A 452 14.11 -3.57 -27.03
C GLN A 452 12.72 -3.37 -27.64
N GLN A 453 11.68 -4.11 -27.22
CA GLN A 453 10.32 -3.89 -27.72
C GLN A 453 9.69 -2.60 -27.18
N HIS A 454 10.19 -2.06 -26.07
CA HIS A 454 9.70 -0.80 -25.52
C HIS A 454 10.06 0.40 -26.41
N LEU A 455 11.28 0.44 -26.97
CA LEU A 455 11.74 1.53 -27.83
C LEU A 455 11.01 1.61 -29.19
N LYS A 456 10.51 0.47 -29.72
CA LYS A 456 9.77 0.44 -30.98
C LYS A 456 8.28 0.75 -30.84
N ILE A 457 7.67 0.46 -29.68
CA ILE A 457 6.27 0.81 -29.41
C ILE A 457 6.15 2.31 -29.03
N GLU A 458 7.19 2.90 -28.44
CA GLU A 458 7.27 4.36 -28.24
C GLU A 458 7.44 5.14 -29.55
N LEU A 459 8.22 4.65 -30.53
CA LEU A 459 8.39 5.38 -31.80
C LEU A 459 7.12 5.41 -32.68
N ILE A 460 6.22 4.44 -32.55
CA ILE A 460 4.98 4.37 -33.35
C ILE A 460 3.80 5.07 -32.64
N SER A 461 3.89 5.31 -31.34
CA SER A 461 2.89 6.07 -30.57
C SER A 461 3.22 7.57 -30.42
N GLN A 462 4.44 8.00 -30.74
CA GLN A 462 4.86 9.40 -30.66
C GLN A 462 4.39 10.33 -31.79
N ASN A 463 3.66 9.84 -32.80
CA ASN A 463 3.17 10.71 -33.88
C ASN A 463 1.76 11.29 -33.70
N LYS A 464 1.10 11.09 -32.55
CA LYS A 464 -0.12 11.86 -32.19
C LYS A 464 -0.26 12.02 -30.67
N GLN A 465 0.46 12.99 -30.09
CA GLN A 465 -0.01 13.88 -29.01
C GLN A 465 1.16 14.76 -28.56
N LYS A 466 1.09 16.07 -28.87
CA LYS A 466 1.96 17.07 -28.24
C LYS A 466 1.59 17.16 -26.75
N SER A 467 2.58 17.06 -25.87
CA SER A 467 2.44 17.24 -24.43
C SER A 467 2.01 18.68 -24.08
N PRO A 468 1.09 18.90 -23.10
CA PRO A 468 0.67 20.25 -22.73
C PRO A 468 1.61 20.98 -21.76
N LEU A 469 2.83 20.47 -21.50
CA LEU A 469 3.76 21.09 -20.54
C LEU A 469 4.70 22.15 -21.14
N ASN A 470 4.84 22.22 -22.47
CA ASN A 470 5.75 23.17 -23.12
C ASN A 470 5.17 24.58 -23.35
N GLU A 471 3.93 24.85 -22.90
CA GLU A 471 3.28 26.17 -23.02
C GLU A 471 3.48 27.09 -21.79
N LEU A 472 4.23 26.65 -20.78
CA LEU A 472 4.46 27.41 -19.54
C LEU A 472 5.62 28.43 -19.60
N GLN A 473 6.27 28.64 -20.75
CA GLN A 473 7.39 29.60 -20.88
C GLN A 473 7.15 30.77 -21.85
N ARG A 474 5.94 31.00 -22.36
CA ARG A 474 5.67 32.16 -23.23
C ARG A 474 4.35 32.87 -22.96
N VAL A 475 4.10 33.29 -21.72
CA VAL A 475 3.13 34.39 -21.49
C VAL A 475 3.56 35.20 -20.28
N ASN A 476 4.27 36.30 -20.52
CA ASN A 476 4.37 37.38 -19.54
C ASN A 476 4.45 38.72 -20.27
N SER A 477 3.28 39.28 -20.60
CA SER A 477 3.01 40.72 -20.74
C SER A 477 1.60 40.93 -21.31
N ASN A 478 0.58 40.85 -20.44
CA ASN A 478 -0.50 41.84 -20.42
C ASN A 478 -1.52 41.54 -19.32
N SER A 479 -1.62 42.50 -18.41
CA SER A 479 -2.49 42.55 -17.25
C SER A 479 -3.97 42.56 -17.63
N LYS A 480 -4.70 41.51 -17.25
CA LYS A 480 -6.05 41.63 -16.70
C LYS A 480 -6.12 40.68 -15.51
N VAL A 481 -6.17 41.27 -14.31
CA VAL A 481 -6.33 40.56 -13.04
C VAL A 481 -7.61 39.74 -13.11
N ARG A 482 -7.49 38.47 -13.53
CA ARG A 482 -8.56 37.50 -13.37
C ARG A 482 -8.66 37.27 -11.86
N LYS A 483 -9.81 37.65 -11.28
CA LYS A 483 -10.19 37.28 -9.90
C LYS A 483 -9.86 35.80 -9.71
N ILE A 484 -8.84 35.51 -8.90
CA ILE A 484 -8.53 34.15 -8.48
C ILE A 484 -9.73 33.71 -7.64
N ILE A 485 -10.59 32.89 -8.24
CA ILE A 485 -11.68 32.26 -7.50
C ILE A 485 -11.02 31.18 -6.64
N ILE A 486 -10.79 31.50 -5.36
CA ILE A 486 -10.32 30.55 -4.38
C ILE A 486 -11.45 29.55 -4.13
N ARG A 487 -11.39 28.37 -4.75
CA ARG A 487 -12.28 27.26 -4.37
C ARG A 487 -11.70 26.57 -3.14
N GLU A 488 -12.50 26.51 -2.09
CA GLU A 488 -12.14 25.88 -0.81
C GLU A 488 -12.02 24.36 -0.96
N SER A 489 -11.14 23.75 -0.16
CA SER A 489 -11.18 22.29 0.03
C SER A 489 -12.62 21.90 0.42
N LYS A 490 -13.26 21.04 -0.38
CA LYS A 490 -14.60 20.54 -0.11
C LYS A 490 -14.70 19.88 1.28
N TYR A 491 -13.56 19.46 1.82
CA TYR A 491 -13.40 18.66 3.03
C TYR A 491 -13.45 19.46 4.35
N PHE A 492 -12.94 20.70 4.38
CA PHE A 492 -12.88 21.52 5.62
C PHE A 492 -13.80 22.73 5.58
N LYS A 493 -14.87 22.67 4.79
CA LYS A 493 -15.92 23.69 4.85
C LYS A 493 -16.53 23.68 6.25
N SER A 494 -16.69 24.86 6.87
CA SER A 494 -17.44 24.95 8.11
C SER A 494 -18.90 24.62 7.81
N THR A 495 -19.31 23.38 8.01
CA THR A 495 -20.71 23.03 8.09
C THR A 495 -21.24 23.63 9.38
N SER A 496 -21.87 24.79 9.27
CA SER A 496 -22.71 25.35 10.31
C SER A 496 -23.86 24.37 10.61
N GLU A 497 -23.80 23.76 11.79
CA GLU A 497 -24.88 23.34 12.71
C GLU A 497 -26.09 22.49 12.24
N ASN A 498 -26.26 22.12 10.96
CA ASN A 498 -27.53 21.49 10.53
C ASN A 498 -27.47 19.99 10.15
N VAL A 499 -26.33 19.31 10.29
CA VAL A 499 -26.21 17.87 9.99
C VAL A 499 -26.37 16.99 11.25
N GLU A 500 -26.20 17.58 12.43
CA GLU A 500 -26.04 16.85 13.71
C GLU A 500 -27.32 16.16 14.22
N THR A 501 -28.52 16.61 13.83
CA THR A 501 -29.77 16.12 14.42
C THR A 501 -30.52 15.08 13.59
N LYS A 502 -30.18 14.86 12.32
CA LYS A 502 -30.88 13.89 11.47
C LYS A 502 -30.24 12.50 11.46
N LEU A 503 -28.92 12.36 11.56
CA LEU A 503 -28.26 11.05 11.44
C LEU A 503 -28.46 10.11 12.64
N PHE A 504 -28.86 10.64 13.80
CA PHE A 504 -28.95 9.88 15.05
C PHE A 504 -30.36 9.74 15.64
N LYS A 505 -31.40 10.25 14.95
CA LYS A 505 -32.81 9.97 15.27
C LYS A 505 -33.55 9.57 13.99
N GLU A 506 -33.90 8.28 13.93
CA GLU A 506 -34.75 7.60 12.93
C GLU A 506 -34.18 7.41 11.52
N ASP A 507 -34.68 6.38 10.83
CA ASP A 507 -34.19 5.80 9.57
C ASP A 507 -33.87 6.83 8.47
N VAL A 508 -32.60 7.24 8.39
CA VAL A 508 -32.08 8.09 7.32
C VAL A 508 -31.67 7.25 6.12
N SER A 509 -32.67 6.74 5.39
CA SER A 509 -32.47 6.31 3.99
C SER A 509 -32.89 7.41 2.99
N SER A 510 -33.71 8.38 3.42
CA SER A 510 -34.47 9.22 2.47
C SER A 510 -34.04 10.69 2.41
N SER A 511 -33.53 11.30 3.48
CA SER A 511 -33.46 12.78 3.54
C SER A 511 -32.19 13.43 2.96
N ILE A 512 -31.04 12.75 2.97
CA ILE A 512 -29.78 13.33 2.42
C ILE A 512 -29.75 13.19 0.88
N LEU A 513 -30.44 12.20 0.31
CA LEU A 513 -30.52 11.99 -1.14
C LEU A 513 -31.59 12.84 -1.86
N TYR A 514 -32.64 13.29 -1.16
CA TYR A 514 -33.77 13.97 -1.81
C TYR A 514 -33.36 15.26 -2.53
N ASN A 515 -32.30 15.92 -2.07
CA ASN A 515 -31.79 17.16 -2.68
C ASN A 515 -30.95 16.97 -3.95
N ARG A 516 -30.54 15.74 -4.31
CA ARG A 516 -29.84 15.43 -5.58
C ARG A 516 -30.75 14.75 -6.61
N ILE A 517 -31.88 14.17 -6.20
CA ILE A 517 -32.81 13.46 -7.11
C ILE A 517 -33.68 14.42 -7.93
N THR A 518 -33.86 15.68 -7.50
CA THR A 518 -34.74 16.66 -8.16
C THR A 518 -34.07 17.53 -9.22
N ALA A 519 -32.78 17.37 -9.50
CA ALA A 519 -32.12 18.05 -10.62
C ALA A 519 -32.53 17.41 -11.96
N LYS A 520 -33.65 17.88 -12.53
CA LYS A 520 -34.13 17.49 -13.88
C LYS A 520 -33.06 17.74 -14.95
N PRO A 521 -32.86 16.83 -15.92
CA PRO A 521 -32.15 17.16 -17.14
C PRO A 521 -33.06 18.01 -18.04
N ASN A 522 -32.59 19.18 -18.46
CA ASN A 522 -33.19 19.96 -19.55
C ASN A 522 -33.05 19.18 -20.86
N PHE A 523 -34.07 18.42 -21.23
CA PHE A 523 -34.23 17.94 -22.60
C PHE A 523 -34.92 19.02 -23.43
N THR A 524 -34.15 19.70 -24.27
CA THR A 524 -34.67 20.51 -25.37
C THR A 524 -35.38 19.60 -26.37
N ARG A 525 -36.70 19.79 -26.47
CA ARG A 525 -37.59 19.13 -27.41
C ARG A 525 -37.40 19.75 -28.80
N SER A 526 -36.71 19.07 -29.71
CA SER A 526 -36.68 19.46 -31.12
C SER A 526 -38.04 19.17 -31.75
N GLN A 527 -38.63 20.20 -32.35
CA GLN A 527 -39.90 20.15 -33.08
C GLN A 527 -39.75 19.34 -34.38
N GLU A 528 -40.72 18.47 -34.63
CA GLU A 528 -41.09 18.01 -35.97
C GLU A 528 -41.57 19.19 -36.82
N ARG A 529 -40.98 19.38 -38.00
CA ARG A 529 -41.67 19.95 -39.17
C ARG A 529 -41.06 19.39 -40.47
N ARG A 530 -41.95 18.71 -41.21
CA ARG A 530 -41.93 18.31 -42.62
C ARG A 530 -41.05 17.15 -43.04
#